data_AF-A0A382QWF9-F1
#
_entry.id   AF-A0A382QWF9-F1
#
_cell.length_a   1.000
_cell.length_b   1.000
_cell.length_c   1.000
_cell.angle_alpha   90.00
_cell.angle_beta   90.00
_cell.angle_gamma   90.00
#
_symmetry.space_group_name_H-M   'P 1'
#
loop_
_entity.id
_entity.type
_entity.pdbx_description
1 polymer ?
#
loop_
_entity_poly.entity_id
_entity_poly.type
_entity_poly.pdbx_seq_one_letter_code
_entity_poly.pdbx_strand_id
1 'polypeptide(L)' 'MKKLLKILLVLFIIYLAAVAVSTYLGNQEIKTLIEEGVLSSDYTQLELAMLCEKLDFEVIFWGCLTGGVW' A
#
# COMPACT_ATOMS: atom_id res chain seq x y z
N MET A 1 18.28 23.79 19.54
CA MET A 1 16.91 23.75 18.99
C MET A 1 16.85 23.64 17.46
N LYS A 2 17.51 24.53 16.69
CA LYS A 2 17.46 24.49 15.20
C LYS A 2 17.95 23.16 14.57
N LYS A 3 18.98 22.51 15.13
CA LYS A 3 19.52 21.23 14.61
C LYS A 3 18.55 20.06 14.78
N LEU A 4 17.95 19.92 15.98
CA LEU A 4 16.97 18.87 16.26
C LEU A 4 15.71 19.03 15.40
N LEU A 5 15.20 20.26 15.27
CA LEU A 5 14.06 20.56 14.41
C LEU A 5 14.33 20.20 12.95
N LYS A 6 15.53 20.51 12.44
CA LYS A 6 15.93 20.17 11.07
C LYS A 6 15.99 18.65 10.86
N ILE A 7 16.50 17.89 11.83
CA ILE A 7 16.55 16.42 11.77
C ILE A 7 15.14 15.84 11.76
N LEU A 8 14.26 16.30 12.67
CA LEU A 8 12.87 15.88 12.73
C LEU A 8 12.14 16.15 11.40
N LEU A 9 12.36 17.32 10.81
CA LEU A 9 11.73 17.72 9.56
C LEU A 9 12.20 16.85 8.38
N VAL A 10 13.49 16.50 8.32
CA VAL A 10 14.00 15.57 7.30
C VAL A 10 13.38 14.19 7.46
N LEU A 11 13.30 13.66 8.69
CA LEU A 11 12.65 12.37 8.95
C LEU A 11 11.17 12.38 8.56
N PHE A 12 10.47 13.48 8.87
CA PHE A 12 9.06 13.64 8.51
C PHE A 12 8.84 13.65 7.00
N ILE A 13 9.69 14.34 6.24
CA ILE A 13 9.61 14.35 4.77
C ILE A 13 9.87 12.94 4.21
N ILE A 14 10.88 12.23 4.72
CA ILE A 14 11.19 10.87 4.29
C ILE A 14 10.01 9.93 4.59
N TYR A 15 9.41 10.07 5.77
CA TYR A 15 8.22 9.30 6.15
C TYR A 15 7.05 9.57 5.20
N LEU A 16 6.73 10.85 4.92
CA LEU A 16 5.66 11.20 3.99
C LEU A 16 5.93 10.67 2.58
N ALA A 17 7.18 10.73 2.10
CA ALA A 17 7.56 10.18 0.81
C ALA A 17 7.39 8.66 0.78
N ALA A 18 7.81 7.95 1.83
CA ALA A 18 7.64 6.50 1.93
C ALA A 18 6.15 6.10 1.89
N VAL A 19 5.30 6.80 2.66
CA VAL A 19 3.85 6.57 2.67
C VAL A 19 3.23 6.84 1.30
N ALA A 20 3.61 7.94 0.64
CA ALA A 20 3.08 8.27 -0.68
C ALA A 20 3.45 7.22 -1.73
N VAL A 21 4.71 6.75 -1.71
CA VAL A 21 5.18 5.71 -2.64
C VAL A 21 4.50 4.38 -2.36
N SER A 22 4.37 3.96 -1.10
CA SER A 22 3.67 2.71 -0.75
C SER A 22 2.20 2.75 -1.18
N THR A 23 1.51 3.87 -0.95
CA THR A 23 0.11 4.05 -1.36
C THR A 23 -0.04 4.02 -2.87
N TYR A 24 0.88 4.63 -3.60
CA TYR A 24 0.87 4.60 -5.05
C TYR A 24 1.06 3.18 -5.59
N LEU A 25 2.06 2.45 -5.09
CA LEU A 25 2.33 1.07 -5.49
C LEU A 25 1.15 0.15 -5.19
N GLY A 26 0.59 0.24 -3.98
CA GLY A 26 -0.54 -0.61 -3.61
C GLY A 26 -1.81 -0.35 -4.42
N ASN A 27 -2.10 0.92 -4.73
CA ASN A 27 -3.21 1.24 -5.64
C ASN A 27 -2.97 0.73 -7.07
N GLN A 28 -1.73 0.73 -7.56
CA GLN A 28 -1.40 0.16 -8.86
C GLN A 28 -1.59 -1.36 -8.86
N GLU A 29 -1.09 -2.05 -7.83
CA GLU A 29 -1.28 -3.51 -7.68
C GLU A 29 -2.76 -3.89 -7.67
N ILE A 30 -3.58 -3.23 -6.83
CA ILE A 30 -5.03 -3.46 -6.79
C ILE A 30 -5.67 -3.19 -8.15
N LYS A 31 -5.28 -2.10 -8.82
CA LYS A 31 -5.80 -1.76 -10.14
C LYS A 31 -5.46 -2.82 -11.18
N THR A 32 -4.22 -3.33 -11.20
CA THR A 32 -3.79 -4.40 -12.09
C THR A 32 -4.60 -5.68 -11.84
N LEU A 33 -4.82 -6.04 -10.57
CA LEU A 33 -5.66 -7.20 -10.22
C LEU A 33 -7.10 -7.05 -10.72
N ILE A 34 -7.64 -5.82 -10.70
CA ILE A 34 -8.97 -5.52 -11.25
C ILE A 34 -8.96 -5.63 -12.78
N GLU A 35 -7.94 -5.08 -13.45
CA GLU A 35 -7.80 -5.13 -14.90
C GLU A 35 -7.59 -6.57 -15.43
N GLU A 36 -6.90 -7.41 -14.67
CA GLU A 36 -6.69 -8.83 -14.98
C GLU A 36 -7.91 -9.71 -14.63
N GLY A 37 -8.94 -9.13 -13.99
CA GLY A 37 -10.16 -9.85 -13.59
C GLY A 37 -9.97 -10.77 -12.39
N VAL A 38 -8.86 -10.62 -11.64
CA VAL A 38 -8.55 -11.37 -10.43
C VAL A 38 -9.32 -10.83 -9.23
N LEU A 39 -9.56 -9.52 -9.18
CA LEU A 39 -10.31 -8.83 -8.13
C LEU A 39 -11.46 -8.02 -8.76
N SER A 40 -12.66 -8.05 -8.16
CA SER A 40 -13.76 -7.22 -8.68
C SER A 40 -13.52 -5.75 -8.42
N SER A 41 -14.02 -4.83 -9.26
CA SER A 41 -13.88 -3.38 -9.01
C SER A 41 -14.65 -2.90 -7.78
N ASP A 42 -15.67 -3.65 -7.36
CA ASP A 42 -16.51 -3.44 -6.17
C ASP A 42 -16.18 -4.45 -5.06
N TYR A 43 -14.94 -4.95 -5.03
CA TYR A 43 -14.51 -5.94 -4.06
C TYR A 43 -14.79 -5.52 -2.62
N THR A 44 -15.09 -6.51 -1.79
CA THR A 44 -15.22 -6.36 -0.34
C THR A 44 -13.87 -6.53 0.34
N GLN A 45 -13.72 -5.97 1.54
CA GLN A 45 -12.49 -6.15 2.35
C GLN A 45 -12.16 -7.64 2.58
N LEU A 46 -13.18 -8.50 2.67
CA LEU A 46 -12.97 -9.94 2.83
C LEU A 46 -12.39 -10.58 1.56
N GLU A 47 -12.85 -10.18 0.38
CA GLU A 47 -12.32 -10.67 -0.89
C GLU A 47 -10.86 -10.26 -1.08
N LEU A 48 -10.53 -9.01 -0.77
CA LEU A 48 -9.13 -8.55 -0.79
C LEU A 48 -8.28 -9.32 0.23
N ALA A 49 -8.78 -9.53 1.45
CA ALA A 49 -8.06 -10.29 2.49
C ALA A 49 -7.80 -11.74 2.08
N MET A 50 -8.79 -12.42 1.49
CA MET A 50 -8.60 -13.77 0.95
C MET A 50 -7.61 -13.80 -0.21
N LEU A 51 -7.55 -12.74 -1.02
CA LEU A 51 -6.57 -12.61 -2.09
C LEU A 51 -5.14 -12.47 -1.53
N CYS A 52 -5.00 -11.62 -0.49
CA CYS A 52 -3.75 -11.39 0.26
C CYS A 52 -3.21 -12.64 0.96
N GLU A 53 -4.07 -13.57 1.35
CA GLU A 53 -3.67 -14.84 1.94
C GLU A 53 -3.26 -15.89 0.88
N LYS A 54 -3.83 -15.81 -0.32
CA LYS A 54 -3.61 -16.79 -1.40
C LYS A 54 -2.43 -16.47 -2.29
N LEU A 55 -2.15 -15.19 -2.51
CA LEU A 55 -1.03 -14.73 -3.33
C LEU A 55 0.21 -14.60 -2.47
N ASP A 56 1.37 -14.93 -3.03
CA ASP A 56 2.65 -14.72 -2.35
C ASP A 56 2.76 -13.25 -1.93
N PHE A 57 3.22 -13.05 -0.70
CA PHE A 57 3.36 -11.73 -0.07
C PHE A 57 4.07 -10.74 -0.99
N GLU A 58 5.06 -11.18 -1.76
CA GLU A 58 5.85 -10.34 -2.67
C GLU A 58 5.07 -9.78 -3.88
N VAL A 59 3.92 -10.35 -4.23
CA VAL A 59 3.17 -9.99 -5.45
C VAL A 59 2.19 -8.84 -5.21
N ILE A 60 1.57 -8.78 -4.03
CA ILE A 60 0.49 -7.82 -3.72
C ILE A 60 0.65 -7.12 -2.36
N PHE A 61 1.88 -7.12 -1.82
CA PHE A 61 2.19 -6.61 -0.48
C PHE A 61 1.63 -5.21 -0.25
N TRP A 62 1.92 -4.29 -1.18
CA TRP A 62 1.52 -2.91 -1.02
C TRP A 62 0.00 -2.78 -1.15
N GLY A 63 -0.62 -3.53 -2.07
CA GLY A 63 -2.07 -3.58 -2.24
C GLY A 63 -2.78 -4.04 -0.95
N CYS A 64 -2.26 -5.07 -0.29
CA CYS A 64 -2.80 -5.56 0.99
C CYS A 64 -2.67 -4.53 2.11
N LEU A 65 -1.51 -3.87 2.20
CA LEU A 65 -1.26 -2.84 3.21
C LEU A 65 -2.15 -1.62 2.98
N THR A 66 -2.22 -1.12 1.74
CA THR A 66 -2.95 0.11 1.39
C THR A 66 -4.46 -0.11 1.34
N GLY A 67 -4.89 -1.32 1.01
CA GLY A 67 -6.28 -1.75 1.06
C GLY A 67 -6.80 -2.04 2.46
N GLY A 68 -5.96 -1.91 3.50
CA GLY A 68 -6.38 -2.03 4.90
C GLY A 68 -6.67 -3.46 5.35
N VAL A 69 -5.96 -4.43 4.77
CA VAL A 69 -5.98 -5.84 5.23
C VAL A 69 -5.00 -6.05 6.40
N TRP A 70 -3.97 -5.22 6.49
CA TRP A 70 -2.89 -5.28 7.50
C TRP A 70 -2.88 -4.08 8.44
#